data_AF-A0AAW1DQK7-F1
#
_entry.id   AF-A0AAW1DQK7-F1
#
_cell.length_a   1.000
_cell.length_b   1.000
_cell.length_c   1.000
_cell.angle_alpha   90.00
_cell.angle_beta   90.00
_cell.angle_gamma   90.00
#
_symmetry.space_group_name_H-M   'P 1'
#
loop_
_entity.id
_entity.type
_entity.pdbx_description
1 polymer ?
#
loop_
_entity_poly.entity_id
_entity_poly.type
_entity_poly.pdbx_seq_one_letter_code
_entity_poly.pdbx_strand_id
1 'polypeptide(L)'
;MFPEFNYHFIKIYDPIFVSVSSIIWAIYEATVSTSGALFIISYSYILILSTLFTCTVTSIKLSFIYLKNCINEYGVSNRLPIILNAHYLMIDCCKYVNSLYGPLLLGLSAFMFILSTTGSYLLIQTEIELSEEITIIFFILASSYQLFKITELCTSTCEHSLKINDKLSKLIHTDYKGKHCDYKYITLVHVAFNRKPVFTAHNFFNINRNMIASMLAFTCTYIIVLIQFDLTFNNKDDDHQQNIVNSEMSEDVDIEHLDHDRGFDKMKITAFSVCNWDFKGV
;
A
#
# COMPACT_ATOMS: atom_id res chain seq x y z
N MET A 1 15.65 -35.84 -8.99
CA MET A 1 16.15 -34.59 -9.60
C MET A 1 15.00 -34.08 -10.48
N PHE A 2 14.23 -33.09 -10.01
CA PHE A 2 12.89 -32.77 -10.56
C PHE A 2 12.98 -31.65 -11.61
N PRO A 3 12.80 -31.94 -12.91
CA PRO A 3 12.87 -30.94 -13.99
C PRO A 3 11.72 -29.91 -13.93
N GLU A 4 10.59 -30.23 -13.30
CA GLU A 4 9.46 -29.30 -13.15
C GLU A 4 9.73 -28.12 -12.19
N PHE A 5 10.73 -28.25 -11.30
CA PHE A 5 11.08 -27.17 -10.38
C PHE A 5 11.72 -25.97 -11.10
N ASN A 6 12.41 -26.21 -12.23
CA ASN A 6 13.10 -25.16 -12.98
C ASN A 6 12.14 -24.21 -13.71
N TYR A 7 11.03 -24.72 -14.27
CA TYR A 7 10.06 -23.87 -14.98
C TYR A 7 9.30 -22.93 -14.04
N HIS A 8 9.02 -23.38 -12.82
CA HIS A 8 8.41 -22.51 -11.81
C HIS A 8 9.40 -21.47 -11.27
N PHE A 9 10.70 -21.82 -11.17
CA PHE A 9 11.73 -20.88 -10.75
C PHE A 9 11.93 -19.73 -11.74
N ILE A 10 11.89 -19.99 -13.04
CA ILE A 10 12.06 -18.96 -14.07
C ILE A 10 10.92 -17.91 -14.04
N LYS A 11 9.67 -18.32 -13.79
CA LYS A 11 8.54 -17.39 -13.62
C LYS A 11 8.62 -16.52 -12.36
N ILE A 12 9.45 -16.89 -11.36
CA ILE A 12 9.66 -16.10 -10.14
C ILE A 12 10.62 -14.93 -10.40
N TYR A 13 11.52 -15.05 -11.38
CA TYR A 13 12.51 -14.02 -11.68
C TYR A 13 11.96 -12.84 -12.49
N ASP A 14 10.91 -13.04 -13.30
CA ASP A 14 10.28 -11.96 -14.08
C ASP A 14 9.87 -10.74 -13.23
N PRO A 15 9.14 -10.86 -12.11
CA PRO A 15 8.77 -9.70 -11.31
C PRO A 15 9.96 -9.02 -10.62
N ILE A 16 11.01 -9.77 -10.28
CA ILE A 16 12.23 -9.23 -9.67
C ILE A 16 12.99 -8.38 -10.68
N PHE A 17 13.14 -8.87 -11.91
CA PHE A 17 13.87 -8.19 -12.98
C PHE A 17 13.19 -6.88 -13.40
N VAL A 18 11.85 -6.87 -13.48
CA VAL A 18 11.06 -5.66 -13.77
C VAL A 18 11.18 -4.62 -12.64
N SER A 19 11.28 -5.06 -11.37
CA SER A 19 11.50 -4.13 -10.25
C SER A 19 12.88 -3.48 -10.29
N VAL A 20 13.91 -4.23 -10.71
CA VAL A 20 15.28 -3.72 -10.78
C VAL A 20 15.46 -2.76 -11.96
N SER A 21 14.86 -3.05 -13.13
CA SER A 21 14.95 -2.16 -14.28
C SER A 21 14.25 -0.82 -14.06
N SER A 22 13.10 -0.82 -13.39
CA SER A 22 12.37 0.41 -13.03
C SER A 22 13.14 1.25 -11.99
N ILE A 23 13.84 0.62 -11.05
CA ILE A 23 14.74 1.31 -10.11
C ILE A 23 15.91 1.96 -10.86
N ILE A 24 16.55 1.24 -11.79
CA ILE A 24 17.68 1.76 -12.57
C ILE A 24 17.24 2.95 -13.45
N TRP A 25 16.06 2.87 -14.06
CA TRP A 25 15.50 3.96 -14.86
C TRP A 25 15.16 5.19 -14.01
N ALA A 26 14.52 5.00 -12.85
CA ALA A 26 14.20 6.09 -11.93
C ALA A 26 15.46 6.79 -11.39
N ILE A 27 16.52 6.05 -11.09
CA ILE A 27 17.81 6.62 -10.67
C ILE A 27 18.48 7.43 -11.80
N TYR A 28 18.35 6.97 -13.05
CA TYR A 28 18.93 7.64 -14.21
C TYR A 28 18.25 9.00 -14.51
N GLU A 29 16.93 9.09 -14.33
CA GLU A 29 16.17 10.32 -14.55
C GLU A 29 16.34 11.33 -13.38
N ALA A 30 16.58 10.82 -12.16
CA ALA A 30 16.74 11.60 -10.92
C ALA A 30 17.95 12.53 -10.88
N THR A 31 19.03 12.20 -11.60
CA THR A 31 20.32 12.88 -11.46
C THR A 31 20.33 14.36 -11.87
N VAL A 32 19.21 14.91 -12.31
CA VAL A 32 19.06 16.30 -12.77
C VAL A 32 18.60 17.26 -11.65
N SER A 33 18.12 16.78 -10.48
CA SER A 33 17.65 17.64 -9.37
C SER A 33 18.05 17.09 -7.99
N THR A 34 18.69 17.92 -7.15
CA THR A 34 19.22 17.53 -5.82
C THR A 34 18.14 17.15 -4.81
N SER A 35 16.94 17.74 -4.88
CA SER A 35 15.81 17.40 -4.01
C SER A 35 15.10 16.12 -4.46
N GLY A 36 15.00 15.89 -5.77
CA GLY A 36 14.43 14.65 -6.34
C GLY A 36 15.24 13.40 -6.00
N ALA A 37 16.57 13.54 -5.92
CA ALA A 37 17.47 12.43 -5.61
C ALA A 37 17.19 11.77 -4.24
N LEU A 38 16.93 12.55 -3.18
CA LEU A 38 16.64 12.00 -1.85
C LEU A 38 15.33 11.22 -1.80
N PHE A 39 14.30 11.72 -2.49
CA PHE A 39 13.03 11.03 -2.61
C PHE A 39 13.18 9.69 -3.32
N ILE A 40 13.94 9.67 -4.44
CA ILE A 40 14.16 8.47 -5.24
C ILE A 40 15.02 7.43 -4.51
N ILE A 41 16.05 7.87 -3.77
CA ILE A 41 16.83 6.98 -2.91
C ILE A 41 15.93 6.35 -1.83
N SER A 42 15.07 7.15 -1.19
CA SER A 42 14.15 6.65 -0.16
C SER A 42 13.13 5.66 -0.75
N TYR A 43 12.56 5.98 -1.91
CA TYR A 43 11.61 5.12 -2.62
C TYR A 43 12.24 3.81 -3.08
N SER A 44 13.44 3.86 -3.67
CA SER A 44 14.18 2.67 -4.10
C SER A 44 14.54 1.76 -2.93
N TYR A 45 14.92 2.30 -1.77
CA TYR A 45 15.14 1.52 -0.55
C TYR A 45 13.88 0.77 -0.12
N ILE A 46 12.73 1.46 -0.11
CA ILE A 46 11.43 0.86 0.22
C ILE A 46 11.05 -0.24 -0.79
N LEU A 47 11.29 -0.02 -2.07
CA LEU A 47 11.09 -1.02 -3.13
C LEU A 47 11.94 -2.27 -2.89
N ILE A 48 13.23 -2.11 -2.61
CA ILE A 48 14.13 -3.24 -2.34
C ILE A 48 13.64 -4.07 -1.16
N LEU A 49 13.28 -3.42 -0.04
CA LEU A 49 12.80 -4.11 1.14
C LEU A 49 11.47 -4.85 0.89
N SER A 50 10.57 -4.22 0.14
CA SER A 50 9.32 -4.85 -0.26
C SER A 50 9.52 -6.04 -1.21
N THR A 51 10.49 -5.97 -2.13
CA THR A 51 10.85 -7.09 -2.99
C THR A 51 11.40 -8.24 -2.17
N LEU A 52 12.28 -7.99 -1.20
CA LEU A 52 12.79 -9.02 -0.28
C LEU A 52 11.67 -9.71 0.50
N PHE A 53 10.72 -8.94 1.03
CA PHE A 53 9.53 -9.47 1.67
C PHE A 53 8.72 -10.36 0.70
N THR A 54 8.45 -9.85 -0.51
CA THR A 54 7.67 -10.56 -1.54
C THR A 54 8.32 -11.88 -1.95
N CYS A 55 9.64 -11.89 -2.13
CA CYS A 55 10.41 -13.10 -2.40
C CYS A 55 10.26 -14.13 -1.26
N THR A 56 10.42 -13.68 -0.02
CA THR A 56 10.33 -14.55 1.17
C THR A 56 8.94 -15.19 1.30
N VAL A 57 7.87 -14.40 1.16
CA VAL A 57 6.49 -14.92 1.25
C VAL A 57 6.17 -15.82 0.05
N THR A 58 6.67 -15.49 -1.15
CA THR A 58 6.51 -16.34 -2.34
C THR A 58 7.14 -17.71 -2.14
N SER A 59 8.35 -17.78 -1.57
CA SER A 59 8.99 -19.06 -1.24
C SER A 59 8.12 -19.90 -0.29
N ILE A 60 7.56 -19.28 0.77
CA ILE A 60 6.65 -19.97 1.70
C ILE A 60 5.38 -20.46 0.98
N LYS A 61 4.78 -19.62 0.14
CA LYS A 61 3.60 -19.98 -0.65
C LYS A 61 3.87 -21.18 -1.56
N LEU A 62 5.02 -21.20 -2.23
CA LEU A 62 5.41 -22.34 -3.09
C LEU A 62 5.57 -23.62 -2.28
N SER A 63 6.16 -23.53 -1.10
CA SER A 63 6.25 -24.67 -0.20
C SER A 63 4.84 -25.16 0.20
N PHE A 64 3.85 -24.27 0.40
CA PHE A 64 2.46 -24.69 0.71
C PHE A 64 1.84 -25.42 -0.48
N ILE A 65 2.03 -24.89 -1.69
CA ILE A 65 1.57 -25.54 -2.92
C ILE A 65 2.21 -26.93 -3.06
N TYR A 66 3.51 -27.05 -2.80
CA TYR A 66 4.21 -28.33 -2.82
C TYR A 66 3.62 -29.31 -1.80
N LEU A 67 3.44 -28.88 -0.55
CA LEU A 67 2.83 -29.71 0.49
C LEU A 67 1.42 -30.18 0.08
N LYS A 68 0.61 -29.29 -0.49
CA LYS A 68 -0.72 -29.60 -1.02
C LYS A 68 -0.66 -30.67 -2.12
N ASN A 69 0.35 -30.65 -2.98
CA ASN A 69 0.51 -31.64 -4.05
C ASN A 69 0.93 -33.00 -3.47
N CYS A 70 1.89 -33.01 -2.54
CA CYS A 70 2.27 -34.23 -1.81
C CYS A 70 1.07 -34.87 -1.10
N ILE A 71 0.17 -34.07 -0.50
CA ILE A 71 -1.06 -34.56 0.12
C ILE A 71 -1.97 -35.28 -0.89
N ASN A 72 -2.05 -34.81 -2.14
CA ASN A 72 -2.91 -35.41 -3.16
C ASN A 72 -2.30 -36.68 -3.76
N GLU A 73 -0.99 -36.69 -3.96
CA GLU A 73 -0.28 -37.82 -4.59
C GLU A 73 -0.15 -39.01 -3.64
N TYR A 74 0.23 -38.75 -2.39
CA TYR A 74 0.62 -39.80 -1.45
C TYR A 74 -0.51 -40.27 -0.55
N GLY A 75 -1.79 -40.05 -0.88
CA GLY A 75 -2.97 -40.24 -0.01
C GLY A 75 -2.94 -41.46 0.93
N VAL A 76 -2.23 -41.34 2.07
CA VAL A 76 -1.84 -42.47 2.93
C VAL A 76 -1.65 -41.98 4.37
N SER A 77 -2.36 -42.63 5.30
CA SER A 77 -2.34 -42.34 6.74
C SER A 77 -0.95 -42.37 7.38
N ASN A 78 -0.05 -43.24 6.89
CA ASN A 78 1.28 -43.46 7.47
C ASN A 78 2.21 -42.24 7.38
N ARG A 79 1.97 -41.29 6.47
CA ARG A 79 2.78 -40.07 6.34
C ARG A 79 2.13 -38.83 6.95
N LEU A 80 0.92 -38.96 7.49
CA LEU A 80 0.18 -37.86 8.09
C LEU A 80 0.98 -37.10 9.17
N PRO A 81 1.74 -37.76 10.07
CA PRO A 81 2.51 -37.04 11.10
C PRO A 81 3.60 -36.13 10.50
N ILE A 82 4.25 -36.59 9.43
CA ILE A 82 5.30 -35.84 8.73
C ILE A 82 4.69 -34.63 8.03
N ILE A 83 3.56 -34.82 7.33
CA ILE A 83 2.83 -33.75 6.63
C ILE A 83 2.34 -32.70 7.63
N LEU A 84 1.80 -33.14 8.77
CA LEU A 84 1.32 -32.26 9.83
C LEU A 84 2.48 -31.43 10.41
N ASN A 85 3.60 -32.06 10.71
CA ASN A 85 4.80 -31.38 11.19
C ASN A 85 5.33 -30.35 10.17
N ALA A 86 5.36 -30.72 8.89
CA ALA A 86 5.73 -29.79 7.82
C ALA A 86 4.77 -28.58 7.78
N HIS A 87 3.46 -28.81 7.82
CA HIS A 87 2.47 -27.73 7.86
C HIS A 87 2.66 -26.79 9.06
N TYR A 88 2.96 -27.34 10.24
CA TYR A 88 3.25 -26.56 11.44
C TYR A 88 4.47 -25.66 11.26
N LEU A 89 5.58 -26.23 10.78
CA LEU A 89 6.81 -25.47 10.52
C LEU A 89 6.56 -24.32 9.54
N MET A 90 5.70 -24.52 8.54
CA MET A 90 5.37 -23.49 7.57
C MET A 90 4.53 -22.35 8.15
N ILE A 91 3.56 -22.67 9.02
CA ILE A 91 2.82 -21.65 9.77
C ILE A 91 3.76 -20.87 10.68
N ASP A 92 4.69 -21.55 11.35
CA ASP A 92 5.67 -20.89 12.21
C ASP A 92 6.59 -19.98 11.39
N CYS A 93 7.03 -20.41 10.19
CA CYS A 93 7.74 -19.55 9.24
C CYS A 93 6.93 -18.31 8.87
N CYS A 94 5.63 -18.43 8.57
CA CYS A 94 4.78 -17.26 8.32
C CYS A 94 4.77 -16.31 9.53
N LYS A 95 4.67 -16.85 10.75
CA LYS A 95 4.68 -16.06 11.99
C LYS A 95 6.00 -15.32 12.17
N TYR A 96 7.14 -15.98 11.94
CA TYR A 96 8.46 -15.35 12.02
C TYR A 96 8.65 -14.26 10.97
N VAL A 97 8.26 -14.53 9.72
CA VAL A 97 8.28 -13.51 8.65
C VAL A 97 7.40 -12.33 9.00
N ASN A 98 6.19 -12.57 9.52
CA ASN A 98 5.30 -11.51 9.96
C ASN A 98 5.88 -10.71 11.15
N SER A 99 6.57 -11.35 12.08
CA SER A 99 7.24 -10.68 13.20
C SER A 99 8.42 -9.82 12.72
N LEU A 100 9.19 -10.30 11.76
CA LEU A 100 10.36 -9.60 11.21
C LEU A 100 9.97 -8.41 10.34
N TYR A 101 9.03 -8.63 9.42
CA TYR A 101 8.61 -7.63 8.43
C TYR A 101 7.37 -6.85 8.85
N GLY A 102 6.73 -7.17 9.97
CA GLY A 102 5.53 -6.46 10.46
C GLY A 102 5.71 -4.94 10.58
N PRO A 103 6.78 -4.44 11.22
CA PRO A 103 7.09 -3.00 11.26
C PRO A 103 7.35 -2.42 9.87
N LEU A 104 8.03 -3.16 8.99
CA LEU A 104 8.25 -2.74 7.60
C LEU A 104 6.93 -2.59 6.85
N LEU A 105 6.02 -3.56 6.96
CA LEU A 105 4.71 -3.51 6.31
C LEU A 105 3.89 -2.32 6.81
N LEU A 106 3.99 -1.98 8.10
CA LEU A 106 3.37 -0.79 8.66
C LEU A 106 3.94 0.48 8.00
N GLY A 107 5.28 0.65 8.02
CA GLY A 107 5.93 1.81 7.41
C GLY A 107 5.65 1.93 5.90
N LEU A 108 5.70 0.80 5.18
CA LEU A 108 5.36 0.72 3.76
C LEU A 108 3.93 1.19 3.51
N SER A 109 2.96 0.63 4.23
CA SER A 109 1.54 0.95 4.03
C SER A 109 1.23 2.42 4.35
N ALA A 110 1.86 2.97 5.40
CA ALA A 110 1.74 4.39 5.74
C ALA A 110 2.39 5.28 4.68
N PHE A 111 3.59 4.93 4.22
CA PHE A 111 4.29 5.66 3.16
C PHE A 111 3.49 5.67 1.84
N MET A 112 2.98 4.51 1.40
CA MET A 112 2.18 4.43 0.16
C MET A 112 0.88 5.22 0.29
N PHE A 113 0.25 5.20 1.47
CA PHE A 113 -0.95 5.98 1.73
C PHE A 113 -0.68 7.49 1.66
N ILE A 114 0.34 7.98 2.36
CA ILE A 114 0.75 9.40 2.34
C ILE A 114 1.13 9.82 0.91
N LEU A 115 1.91 9.00 0.20
CA LEU A 115 2.30 9.28 -1.19
C LEU A 115 1.07 9.39 -2.10
N SER A 116 0.10 8.48 -1.96
CA SER A 116 -1.14 8.53 -2.73
C SER A 116 -1.98 9.76 -2.39
N THR A 117 -2.17 10.10 -1.12
CA THR A 117 -3.00 11.25 -0.71
C THR A 117 -2.37 12.57 -1.12
N THR A 118 -1.08 12.75 -0.85
CA THR A 118 -0.36 13.99 -1.17
C THR A 118 -0.18 14.13 -2.68
N GLY A 119 0.16 13.03 -3.37
CA GLY A 119 0.29 13.04 -4.83
C GLY A 119 -1.03 13.39 -5.52
N SER A 120 -2.15 12.79 -5.10
CA SER A 120 -3.46 13.13 -5.66
C SER A 120 -3.87 14.57 -5.37
N TYR A 121 -3.49 15.14 -4.22
CA TYR A 121 -3.75 16.54 -3.93
C TYR A 121 -2.95 17.48 -4.84
N LEU A 122 -1.66 17.22 -5.06
CA LEU A 122 -0.82 18.00 -5.97
C LEU A 122 -1.37 17.98 -7.41
N LEU A 123 -1.90 16.84 -7.86
CA LEU A 123 -2.54 16.75 -9.18
C LEU A 123 -3.77 17.64 -9.33
N ILE A 124 -4.40 18.05 -8.22
CA ILE A 124 -5.60 18.90 -8.25
C ILE A 124 -5.25 20.38 -8.13
N GLN A 125 -4.27 20.73 -7.30
CA GLN A 125 -4.06 22.12 -6.87
C GLN A 125 -3.28 22.97 -7.89
N THR A 126 -2.48 22.38 -8.75
CA THR A 126 -1.38 23.12 -9.42
C THR A 126 -1.44 23.08 -10.94
N GLU A 127 -1.11 24.22 -11.57
CA GLU A 127 -0.64 24.30 -12.96
C GLU A 127 0.76 23.66 -13.06
N ILE A 128 0.83 22.36 -12.82
CA ILE A 128 2.07 21.60 -12.92
C ILE A 128 2.45 21.47 -14.39
N GLU A 129 3.74 21.51 -14.70
CA GLU A 129 4.22 21.10 -16.02
C GLU A 129 3.83 19.65 -16.31
N LEU A 130 3.36 19.37 -17.53
CA LEU A 130 2.89 18.04 -17.95
C LEU A 130 3.88 16.89 -17.59
N SER A 131 5.18 17.17 -17.63
CA SER A 131 6.24 16.20 -17.29
C SER A 131 6.20 15.77 -15.82
N GLU A 132 6.02 16.72 -14.90
CA GLU A 132 5.94 16.44 -13.47
C GLU A 132 4.62 15.76 -13.11
N GLU A 133 3.52 16.15 -13.77
CA GLU A 133 2.20 15.50 -13.60
C GLU A 133 2.27 14.00 -13.93
N ILE A 134 2.83 13.65 -15.10
CA ILE A 134 3.02 12.26 -15.52
C ILE A 134 3.87 11.50 -14.51
N THR A 135 4.93 12.13 -13.99
CA THR A 135 5.83 11.54 -13.01
C THR A 135 5.09 11.21 -11.70
N ILE A 136 4.30 12.15 -11.18
CA ILE A 136 3.48 11.96 -9.97
C ILE A 136 2.46 10.83 -10.18
N ILE A 137 1.73 10.84 -11.29
CA ILE A 137 0.77 9.79 -11.64
C ILE A 137 1.46 8.42 -11.67
N PHE A 138 2.63 8.34 -12.31
CA PHE A 138 3.40 7.11 -12.37
C PHE A 138 3.79 6.59 -10.98
N PHE A 139 4.28 7.45 -10.08
CA PHE A 139 4.60 7.06 -8.71
C PHE A 139 3.38 6.60 -7.91
N ILE A 140 2.22 7.27 -8.05
CA ILE A 140 0.97 6.85 -7.39
C ILE A 140 0.51 5.48 -7.90
N LEU A 141 0.56 5.25 -9.22
CA LEU A 141 0.16 3.98 -9.81
C LEU A 141 1.13 2.85 -9.42
N ALA A 142 2.45 3.10 -9.46
CA ALA A 142 3.47 2.13 -9.09
C ALA A 142 3.36 1.73 -7.61
N SER A 143 3.20 2.69 -6.71
CA SER A 143 3.01 2.46 -5.28
C SER A 143 1.72 1.68 -4.97
N SER A 144 0.62 2.07 -5.61
CA SER A 144 -0.67 1.38 -5.49
C SER A 144 -0.60 -0.06 -5.98
N TYR A 145 0.05 -0.30 -7.13
CA TYR A 145 0.25 -1.63 -7.68
C TYR A 145 1.11 -2.51 -6.76
N GLN A 146 2.17 -1.96 -6.18
CA GLN A 146 3.03 -2.68 -5.24
C GLN A 146 2.26 -3.09 -3.97
N LEU A 147 1.49 -2.18 -3.38
CA LEU A 147 0.65 -2.47 -2.21
C LEU A 147 -0.40 -3.55 -2.53
N PHE A 148 -1.01 -3.46 -3.72
CA PHE A 148 -1.92 -4.48 -4.23
C PHE A 148 -1.25 -5.85 -4.32
N LYS A 149 -0.04 -5.92 -4.88
CA LYS A 149 0.70 -7.18 -5.03
C LYS A 149 1.07 -7.83 -3.69
N ILE A 150 1.55 -7.04 -2.74
CA ILE A 150 1.85 -7.51 -1.38
C ILE A 150 0.59 -8.08 -0.73
N THR A 151 -0.52 -7.36 -0.83
CA THR A 151 -1.79 -7.75 -0.24
C THR A 151 -2.37 -9.01 -0.89
N GLU A 152 -2.31 -9.10 -2.22
CA GLU A 152 -2.68 -10.28 -2.99
C GLU A 152 -1.85 -11.50 -2.57
N LEU A 153 -0.53 -11.33 -2.43
CA LEU A 153 0.37 -12.40 -2.03
C LEU A 153 0.10 -12.89 -0.60
N CYS A 154 -0.08 -11.97 0.36
CA CYS A 154 -0.42 -12.30 1.74
C CYS A 154 -1.75 -13.07 1.81
N THR A 155 -2.79 -12.51 1.17
CA THR A 155 -4.14 -13.10 1.14
C THR A 155 -4.11 -14.49 0.49
N SER A 156 -3.46 -14.62 -0.66
CA SER A 156 -3.34 -15.89 -1.38
C SER A 156 -2.59 -16.94 -0.54
N THR A 157 -1.53 -16.55 0.16
CA THR A 157 -0.78 -17.47 1.04
C THR A 157 -1.66 -17.98 2.18
N CYS A 158 -2.44 -17.10 2.82
CA CYS A 158 -3.43 -17.47 3.83
C CYS A 158 -4.48 -18.45 3.25
N GLU A 159 -5.05 -18.16 2.09
CA GLU A 159 -6.01 -19.03 1.42
C GLU A 159 -5.43 -20.42 1.08
N HIS A 160 -4.16 -20.48 0.65
CA HIS A 160 -3.49 -21.75 0.37
C HIS A 160 -3.30 -22.60 1.63
N SER A 161 -2.92 -21.99 2.75
CA SER A 161 -2.86 -22.67 4.04
C SER A 161 -4.24 -23.18 4.48
N LEU A 162 -5.31 -22.37 4.32
CA LEU A 162 -6.68 -22.81 4.61
C LEU A 162 -7.11 -24.01 3.77
N LYS A 163 -6.80 -24.01 2.47
CA LYS A 163 -7.10 -25.14 1.57
C LYS A 163 -6.37 -26.42 1.99
N ILE A 164 -5.16 -26.31 2.56
CA ILE A 164 -4.42 -27.46 3.09
C ILE A 164 -5.07 -27.96 4.38
N ASN A 165 -5.48 -27.05 5.26
CA ASN A 165 -6.25 -27.36 6.45
C ASN A 165 -7.53 -28.14 6.11
N ASP A 166 -8.33 -27.66 5.15
CA ASP A 166 -9.56 -28.35 4.74
C ASP A 166 -9.29 -29.76 4.20
N LYS A 167 -8.20 -29.93 3.44
CA LYS A 167 -7.79 -31.24 2.91
C LYS A 167 -7.31 -32.19 4.00
N LEU A 168 -6.46 -31.71 4.90
CA LEU A 168 -6.00 -32.48 6.06
C LEU A 168 -7.19 -32.93 6.90
N SER A 169 -8.17 -32.06 7.14
CA SER A 169 -9.37 -32.39 7.92
C SER A 169 -10.15 -33.55 7.29
N LYS A 170 -10.36 -33.48 5.97
CA LYS A 170 -11.04 -34.53 5.20
C LYS A 170 -10.30 -35.86 5.23
N LEU A 171 -8.97 -35.84 5.08
CA LEU A 171 -8.15 -37.06 5.14
C LEU A 171 -8.28 -37.74 6.50
N ILE A 172 -8.23 -36.95 7.56
CA ILE A 172 -8.29 -37.46 8.94
C ILE A 172 -9.67 -38.03 9.26
N HIS A 173 -10.74 -37.36 8.82
CA HIS A 173 -12.09 -37.89 8.94
C HIS A 173 -12.30 -39.20 8.15
N THR A 174 -11.60 -39.35 7.02
CA THR A 174 -11.67 -40.57 6.20
C THR A 174 -10.93 -41.73 6.88
N ASP A 175 -9.72 -41.49 7.39
CA ASP A 175 -8.93 -42.49 8.13
C ASP A 175 -9.60 -42.90 9.45
N TYR A 176 -10.30 -41.98 10.12
CA TYR A 176 -11.01 -42.25 11.38
C TYR A 176 -12.08 -43.34 11.24
N LYS A 177 -12.75 -43.41 10.09
CA LYS A 177 -13.73 -44.48 9.81
C LYS A 177 -13.08 -45.86 9.64
N GLY A 178 -11.75 -45.94 9.56
CA GLY A 178 -10.98 -47.08 9.07
C GLY A 178 -10.37 -48.05 10.09
N LYS A 179 -10.42 -47.80 11.41
CA LYS A 179 -9.98 -48.70 12.55
C LYS A 179 -8.78 -48.27 13.42
N HIS A 180 -8.15 -47.11 13.23
CA HIS A 180 -7.03 -46.67 14.10
C HIS A 180 -7.31 -45.33 14.79
N CYS A 181 -8.05 -45.39 15.90
CA CYS A 181 -8.35 -44.24 16.75
C CYS A 181 -7.22 -44.01 17.76
N ASP A 182 -6.18 -43.28 17.38
CA ASP A 182 -5.25 -42.72 18.34
C ASP A 182 -5.64 -41.24 18.59
N TYR A 183 -6.37 -41.03 19.70
CA TYR A 183 -6.97 -39.75 20.13
C TYR A 183 -5.97 -38.58 20.15
N LYS A 184 -4.69 -38.91 20.32
CA LYS A 184 -3.59 -37.95 20.31
C LYS A 184 -3.48 -37.22 18.97
N TYR A 185 -3.69 -37.92 17.84
CA TYR A 185 -3.63 -37.32 16.51
C TYR A 185 -4.80 -36.38 16.25
N ILE A 186 -6.01 -36.77 16.65
CA ILE A 186 -7.22 -35.93 16.51
C ILE A 186 -7.03 -34.61 17.24
N THR A 187 -6.46 -34.65 18.45
CA THR A 187 -6.17 -33.45 19.24
C THR A 187 -5.11 -32.57 18.57
N LEU A 188 -4.00 -33.17 18.11
CA LEU A 188 -2.92 -32.46 17.41
C LEU A 188 -3.40 -31.78 16.14
N VAL A 189 -4.35 -32.40 15.47
CA VAL A 189 -4.98 -31.92 14.24
C VAL A 189 -5.94 -30.78 14.52
N HIS A 190 -6.76 -30.89 15.57
CA HIS A 190 -7.67 -29.82 15.94
C HIS A 190 -6.91 -28.54 16.32
N VAL A 191 -5.78 -28.69 17.03
CA VAL A 191 -4.86 -27.60 17.33
C VAL A 191 -4.25 -27.01 16.06
N ALA A 192 -3.95 -27.84 15.06
CA ALA A 192 -3.39 -27.39 13.79
C ALA A 192 -4.37 -26.51 13.01
N PHE A 193 -5.66 -26.89 12.99
CA PHE A 193 -6.71 -26.16 12.26
C PHE A 193 -7.00 -24.77 12.81
N ASN A 194 -6.82 -24.57 14.11
CA ASN A 194 -7.02 -23.27 14.73
C ASN A 194 -5.88 -22.29 14.41
N ARG A 195 -4.74 -22.78 13.92
CA ARG A 195 -3.63 -21.92 13.50
C ARG A 195 -3.80 -21.54 12.03
N LYS A 196 -4.16 -20.28 11.81
CA LYS A 196 -4.19 -19.66 10.49
C LYS A 196 -3.04 -18.67 10.41
N PRO A 197 -2.20 -18.71 9.35
CA PRO A 197 -1.24 -17.64 9.16
C PRO A 197 -2.02 -16.35 8.92
N VAL A 198 -1.67 -15.30 9.64
CA VAL A 198 -2.22 -13.96 9.46
C VAL A 198 -1.04 -13.01 9.31
N PHE A 199 -1.02 -12.27 8.22
CA PHE A 199 -0.06 -11.19 8.00
C PHE A 199 -0.65 -9.89 8.51
N THR A 200 0.10 -9.20 9.37
CA THR A 200 -0.33 -7.98 10.07
C THR A 200 0.77 -6.94 9.98
N ALA A 201 0.40 -5.68 9.81
CA ALA A 201 1.31 -4.56 10.03
C ALA A 201 1.54 -4.39 11.54
N HIS A 202 2.49 -5.11 12.11
CA HIS A 202 2.87 -5.02 13.53
C HIS A 202 1.66 -5.09 14.51
N ASN A 203 0.71 -5.98 14.24
CA ASN A 203 -0.56 -6.14 14.98
C ASN A 203 -1.54 -4.94 14.96
N PHE A 204 -1.30 -3.88 14.19
CA PHE A 204 -2.25 -2.77 14.05
C PHE A 204 -3.44 -3.15 13.16
N PHE A 205 -3.16 -3.72 11.98
CA PHE A 205 -4.19 -4.19 11.05
C PHE A 205 -3.69 -5.37 10.22
N ASN A 206 -4.65 -6.14 9.71
CA ASN A 206 -4.40 -7.28 8.84
C ASN A 206 -4.12 -6.81 7.41
N ILE A 207 -3.08 -7.35 6.77
CA ILE A 207 -2.76 -7.07 5.37
C ILE A 207 -3.70 -7.90 4.49
N ASN A 208 -4.85 -7.32 4.14
CA ASN A 208 -5.88 -7.95 3.33
C ASN A 208 -6.52 -6.94 2.36
N ARG A 209 -7.40 -7.41 1.47
CA ARG A 209 -8.05 -6.55 0.46
C ARG A 209 -8.89 -5.42 1.09
N ASN A 210 -9.44 -5.62 2.29
CA ASN A 210 -10.23 -4.61 2.98
C ASN A 210 -9.38 -3.39 3.38
N MET A 211 -8.10 -3.60 3.72
CA MET A 211 -7.16 -2.52 4.00
C MET A 211 -7.00 -1.59 2.78
N ILE A 212 -6.79 -2.16 1.59
CA ILE A 212 -6.66 -1.36 0.35
C ILE A 212 -7.95 -0.60 0.07
N ALA A 213 -9.11 -1.26 0.18
CA ALA A 213 -10.39 -0.60 -0.03
C ALA A 213 -10.61 0.56 0.95
N SER A 214 -10.18 0.40 2.20
CA SER A 214 -10.27 1.46 3.23
C SER A 214 -9.33 2.63 2.93
N MET A 215 -8.10 2.37 2.48
CA MET A 215 -7.15 3.41 2.05
C MET A 215 -7.69 4.19 0.86
N LEU A 216 -8.21 3.51 -0.17
CA LEU A 216 -8.80 4.17 -1.33
C LEU A 216 -10.02 5.02 -0.96
N ALA A 217 -10.93 4.48 -0.13
CA ALA A 217 -12.09 5.22 0.34
C ALA A 217 -11.66 6.50 1.09
N PHE A 218 -10.68 6.40 2.00
CA PHE A 218 -10.17 7.56 2.72
C PHE A 218 -9.51 8.58 1.78
N THR A 219 -8.67 8.14 0.84
CA THR A 219 -8.04 9.03 -0.14
C THR A 219 -9.08 9.79 -0.95
N CYS A 220 -10.12 9.11 -1.45
CA CYS A 220 -11.23 9.76 -2.16
C CYS A 220 -11.97 10.76 -1.27
N THR A 221 -12.33 10.39 -0.04
CA THR A 221 -13.00 11.30 0.91
C THR A 221 -12.14 12.53 1.19
N TYR A 222 -10.85 12.35 1.43
CA TYR A 222 -9.91 13.43 1.70
C TYR A 222 -9.82 14.41 0.52
N ILE A 223 -9.71 13.89 -0.70
CA ILE A 223 -9.70 14.69 -1.93
C ILE A 223 -10.98 15.50 -2.08
N ILE A 224 -12.15 14.89 -1.88
CA ILE A 224 -13.44 15.58 -1.99
C ILE A 224 -13.51 16.73 -0.99
N VAL A 225 -13.09 16.50 0.25
CA VAL A 225 -13.08 17.52 1.31
C VAL A 225 -12.17 18.69 0.92
N LEU A 226 -10.98 18.41 0.39
CA LEU A 226 -10.06 19.47 -0.04
C LEU A 226 -10.62 20.30 -1.20
N ILE A 227 -11.23 19.66 -2.21
CA ILE A 227 -11.90 20.37 -3.31
C ILE A 227 -13.02 21.26 -2.78
N GLN A 228 -13.83 20.77 -1.84
CA GLN A 228 -14.93 21.54 -1.25
C GLN A 228 -14.43 22.77 -0.49
N PHE A 229 -13.32 22.64 0.25
CA PHE A 229 -12.71 23.77 0.92
C PHE A 229 -12.21 24.81 -0.08
N ASP A 230 -11.53 24.39 -1.14
CA ASP A 230 -10.98 25.29 -2.16
C ASP A 230 -12.07 26.11 -2.87
N LEU A 231 -13.17 25.46 -3.29
CA LEU A 231 -14.33 26.12 -3.89
C LEU A 231 -15.00 27.13 -2.95
N THR A 232 -14.98 26.86 -1.64
CA THR A 232 -15.59 27.75 -0.64
C THR A 232 -14.77 29.03 -0.43
N PHE A 233 -13.45 28.97 -0.59
CA PHE A 233 -12.58 30.15 -0.48
C PHE A 233 -12.67 31.02 -1.73
N ASN A 234 -12.62 30.43 -2.92
CA ASN A 234 -12.66 31.18 -4.18
C ASN A 234 -13.97 31.99 -4.34
N ASN A 235 -15.11 31.45 -3.91
CA ASN A 235 -16.39 32.16 -4.02
C ASN A 235 -16.51 33.39 -3.10
N LYS A 236 -15.74 33.47 -2.00
CA LYS A 236 -15.82 34.61 -1.06
C LYS A 236 -15.10 35.85 -1.59
N ASP A 237 -14.10 35.67 -2.44
CA ASP A 237 -13.35 36.78 -3.02
C ASP A 237 -14.17 37.49 -4.11
N ASP A 238 -14.98 36.76 -4.86
CA ASP A 238 -15.88 37.32 -5.88
C ASP A 238 -16.98 38.20 -5.27
N ASP A 239 -17.62 37.75 -4.17
CA ASP A 239 -18.67 38.52 -3.49
C ASP A 239 -18.12 39.82 -2.84
N HIS A 240 -16.86 39.83 -2.40
CA HIS A 240 -16.23 41.03 -1.87
C HIS A 240 -15.86 42.04 -2.96
N GLN A 241 -15.35 41.59 -4.12
CA GLN A 241 -15.08 42.49 -5.24
C GLN A 241 -16.36 43.10 -5.82
N GLN A 242 -17.44 42.33 -5.90
CA GLN A 242 -18.70 42.85 -6.46
C GLN A 242 -19.36 43.90 -5.54
N ASN A 243 -19.19 43.78 -4.23
CA ASN A 243 -19.66 44.79 -3.27
C ASN A 243 -18.81 46.07 -3.30
N ILE A 244 -17.50 46.00 -3.56
CA ILE A 244 -16.66 47.21 -3.70
C ILE A 244 -17.00 47.98 -4.97
N VAL A 245 -17.17 47.30 -6.11
CA VAL A 245 -17.54 47.94 -7.38
C VAL A 245 -18.92 48.64 -7.29
N ASN A 246 -19.88 48.02 -6.60
CA ASN A 246 -21.19 48.63 -6.38
C ASN A 246 -21.14 49.81 -5.39
N SER A 247 -20.15 49.86 -4.49
CA SER A 247 -19.96 50.97 -3.56
C SER A 247 -19.33 52.18 -4.25
N GLU A 248 -18.30 51.99 -5.08
CA GLU A 248 -17.65 53.10 -5.82
C GLU A 248 -18.60 53.72 -6.85
N MET A 249 -19.42 52.91 -7.54
CA MET A 249 -20.40 53.41 -8.51
C MET A 249 -21.56 54.17 -7.84
N SER A 250 -21.69 54.13 -6.52
CA SER A 250 -22.66 54.92 -5.74
C SER A 250 -22.09 56.24 -5.20
N GLU A 251 -20.76 56.47 -5.26
CA GLU A 251 -20.13 57.72 -4.77
C GLU A 251 -19.87 58.76 -5.87
N ASP A 252 -20.05 58.43 -7.15
CA ASP A 252 -19.88 59.36 -8.28
C ASP A 252 -21.13 60.20 -8.62
N VAL A 253 -22.11 60.27 -7.71
CA VAL A 253 -23.19 61.27 -7.79
C VAL A 253 -22.88 62.38 -6.79
N ASP A 254 -22.39 63.48 -7.35
CA ASP A 254 -22.02 64.74 -6.71
C ASP A 254 -20.64 64.74 -6.02
N ILE A 255 -19.62 65.23 -6.73
CA ILE A 255 -18.78 66.38 -6.30
C ILE A 255 -17.84 66.77 -7.45
N GLU A 256 -18.11 67.97 -7.98
CA GLU A 256 -17.20 68.74 -8.81
C GLU A 256 -15.86 69.00 -8.11
N HIS A 257 -14.79 68.97 -8.92
CA HIS A 257 -13.54 69.70 -8.75
C HIS A 257 -12.73 69.49 -7.46
N LEU A 258 -11.59 68.79 -7.57
CA LEU A 258 -10.29 69.36 -7.18
C LEU A 258 -9.12 68.50 -7.65
N ASP A 259 -8.24 69.11 -8.45
CA ASP A 259 -6.92 68.63 -8.80
C ASP A 259 -6.09 68.35 -7.55
N HIS A 260 -5.58 67.13 -7.37
CA HIS A 260 -4.29 66.97 -6.71
C HIS A 260 -3.53 65.70 -7.10
N ASP A 261 -2.46 65.98 -7.83
CA ASP A 261 -1.22 65.24 -8.03
C ASP A 261 -0.77 64.39 -6.82
N ARG A 262 -0.63 63.07 -7.00
CA ARG A 262 0.32 62.24 -6.25
C ARG A 262 0.51 60.84 -6.86
N GLY A 263 1.72 60.60 -7.34
CA GLY A 263 2.23 59.26 -7.65
C GLY A 263 2.37 58.41 -6.39
N PHE A 264 2.06 57.11 -6.51
CA PHE A 264 2.42 56.13 -5.50
C PHE A 264 2.83 54.79 -6.13
N ASP A 265 3.97 54.32 -5.64
CA ASP A 265 4.71 53.14 -6.05
C ASP A 265 3.93 51.83 -5.83
N LYS A 266 4.02 50.95 -6.83
CA LYS A 266 3.64 49.54 -6.75
C LYS A 266 4.58 48.80 -5.78
N MET A 267 4.14 48.54 -4.55
CA MET A 267 4.82 47.61 -3.66
C MET A 267 4.12 46.24 -3.73
N LYS A 268 4.77 45.28 -4.42
CA LYS A 268 4.42 43.86 -4.40
C LYS A 268 4.60 43.32 -2.97
N ILE A 269 3.52 42.91 -2.33
CA ILE A 269 3.55 42.11 -1.11
C ILE A 269 3.48 40.64 -1.52
N THR A 270 4.63 39.98 -1.55
CA THR A 270 4.73 38.52 -1.51
C THR A 270 4.47 38.05 -0.08
N ALA A 271 3.24 37.60 0.20
CA ALA A 271 2.89 36.94 1.44
C ALA A 271 3.26 35.45 1.35
N PHE A 272 4.47 35.11 1.78
CA PHE A 272 4.82 33.75 2.19
C PHE A 272 4.43 33.59 3.67
N SER A 273 3.14 33.32 3.93
CA SER A 273 2.68 32.96 5.28
C SER A 273 2.84 31.46 5.46
N VAL A 274 3.96 31.07 6.06
CA VAL A 274 4.20 29.74 6.59
C VAL A 274 3.16 29.46 7.68
N CYS A 275 2.18 28.61 7.38
CA CYS A 275 1.23 28.11 8.36
C CYS A 275 1.96 27.25 9.40
N ASN A 276 2.20 27.85 10.57
CA ASN A 276 2.53 27.15 11.81
C ASN A 276 1.28 26.37 12.27
N TRP A 277 1.26 25.06 12.07
CA TRP A 277 0.27 24.18 12.68
C TRP A 277 0.75 23.74 14.05
N ASP A 278 0.34 24.47 15.08
CA ASP A 278 0.56 24.14 16.48
C ASP A 278 -0.51 23.12 16.90
N PHE A 279 -0.18 21.83 16.83
CA PHE A 279 -1.07 20.75 17.28
C PHE A 279 -1.00 20.63 18.81
N LYS A 280 -1.93 21.29 19.50
CA LYS A 280 -2.27 20.98 20.90
C LYS A 280 -3.52 20.10 20.95
N GLY A 281 -3.28 18.81 21.23
CA GLY A 281 -4.10 17.94 22.08
C GLY A 281 -5.47 17.49 21.55
N VAL A 282 -5.59 16.18 21.29
CA VAL A 282 -6.53 15.25 21.95
C VAL A 282 -5.84 13.89 22.04
#